data_AF-A0A1I0KHQ3-F1
#
_entry.id   AF-A0A1I0KHQ3-F1
#
_cell.length_a   1.000
_cell.length_b   1.000
_cell.length_c   1.000
_cell.angle_alpha   90.00
_cell.angle_beta   90.00
_cell.angle_gamma   90.00
#
_symmetry.space_group_name_H-M   'P 1'
#
loop_
_entity.id
_entity.type
_entity.pdbx_description
1 polymer ?
#
loop_
_entity_poly.entity_id
_entity_poly.type
_entity_poly.pdbx_seq_one_letter_code
_entity_poly.pdbx_strand_id
1 'polypeptide(L)'
;MDNETVAAVLKEAQRFWLKWRDRVPARDSEQWDELSSEAGMIKQKHGTWMIRKWEGPTPTMEEEPVAAPIVNWFMDELEARERAAYGKEKRNA
;
A
#
# COMPACT_ATOMS: atom_id res chain seq x y z
N MET A 1 -4.84 -8.04 18.09
CA MET A 1 -3.49 -7.86 17.54
C MET A 1 -2.55 -7.59 18.70
N ASP A 2 -1.44 -8.32 18.78
CA ASP A 2 -0.40 -8.10 19.79
C ASP A 2 0.69 -7.13 19.27
N ASN A 3 1.54 -6.67 20.18
CA ASN A 3 2.63 -5.75 19.86
C ASN A 3 3.67 -6.37 18.93
N GLU A 4 3.85 -7.69 18.97
CA GLU A 4 4.81 -8.40 18.12
C GLU A 4 4.40 -8.35 16.64
N THR A 5 3.11 -8.57 16.37
CA THR A 5 2.56 -8.48 15.01
C THR A 5 2.65 -7.04 14.49
N VAL A 6 2.34 -6.04 15.32
CA VAL A 6 2.52 -4.62 14.95
C VAL A 6 3.97 -4.33 14.57
N ALA A 7 4.92 -4.77 15.38
CA ALA A 7 6.34 -4.56 15.12
C ALA A 7 6.80 -5.25 13.82
N ALA A 8 6.30 -6.46 13.55
CA ALA A 8 6.58 -7.19 12.31
C ALA A 8 6.04 -6.45 11.07
N VAL A 9 4.79 -5.97 11.12
CA VAL A 9 4.16 -5.17 10.06
C VAL A 9 4.99 -3.91 9.78
N LEU A 10 5.32 -3.13 10.82
CA LEU A 10 6.07 -1.88 10.66
C LEU A 10 7.46 -2.12 10.06
N LYS A 11 8.14 -3.20 10.48
CA LYS A 11 9.46 -3.56 9.95
C LYS A 11 9.42 -3.92 8.46
N GLU A 12 8.41 -4.66 8.02
CA GLU A 12 8.26 -5.01 6.60
C GLU A 12 7.84 -3.80 5.76
N ALA A 13 6.87 -3.03 6.25
CA ALA A 13 6.43 -1.82 5.57
C ALA A 13 7.56 -0.79 5.43
N GLN A 14 8.43 -0.64 6.44
CA GLN A 14 9.63 0.20 6.36
C GLN A 14 10.62 -0.30 5.30
N ARG A 15 10.84 -1.61 5.18
CA ARG A 15 11.72 -2.19 4.15
C ARG A 15 11.18 -1.94 2.75
N PHE A 16 9.89 -2.17 2.56
CA PHE A 16 9.17 -1.85 1.33
C PHE A 16 9.36 -0.38 0.94
N TRP A 17 9.11 0.53 1.89
CA TRP A 17 9.28 1.97 1.66
C TRP A 17 10.72 2.33 1.25
N LEU A 18 11.73 1.86 1.99
CA LEU A 18 13.13 2.14 1.68
C LEU A 18 13.56 1.57 0.31
N LYS A 19 12.97 0.45 -0.13
CA LYS A 19 13.24 -0.13 -1.44
C LYS A 19 12.75 0.81 -2.56
N TRP A 20 11.53 1.32 -2.46
CA TRP A 20 10.83 1.96 -3.58
C TRP A 20 10.82 3.49 -3.57
N ARG A 21 10.90 4.14 -2.41
CA ARG A 21 10.67 5.60 -2.27
C ARG A 21 11.53 6.49 -3.18
N ASP A 22 12.76 6.07 -3.46
CA ASP A 22 13.76 6.84 -4.20
C ASP A 22 13.89 6.39 -5.67
N ARG A 23 13.14 5.35 -6.09
CA ARG A 23 13.15 4.77 -7.44
C ARG A 23 11.76 4.31 -7.85
N VAL A 24 10.82 5.25 -7.85
CA VAL A 24 9.42 4.98 -8.19
C VAL A 24 9.34 4.64 -9.69
N PRO A 25 8.90 3.43 -10.06
CA PRO A 25 8.79 3.04 -11.46
C PRO A 25 7.57 3.70 -12.13
N ALA A 26 7.54 3.71 -13.47
CA ALA A 26 6.38 4.17 -14.23
C ALA A 26 5.19 3.21 -14.05
N ARG A 27 3.96 3.73 -13.99
CA ARG A 27 2.74 2.95 -13.66
C ARG A 27 2.48 1.75 -14.57
N ASP A 28 2.92 1.79 -15.82
CA ASP A 28 2.73 0.75 -16.84
C ASP A 28 3.94 -0.18 -17.02
N SER A 29 4.91 -0.12 -16.12
CA SER A 29 6.11 -0.96 -16.15
C SER A 29 5.97 -2.24 -15.31
N GLU A 30 6.70 -3.29 -15.69
CA GLU A 30 6.79 -4.53 -14.89
C GLU A 30 7.28 -4.29 -13.46
N GLN A 31 8.10 -3.25 -13.25
CA GLN A 31 8.57 -2.88 -11.91
C GLN A 31 7.43 -2.33 -11.04
N TRP A 32 6.44 -1.67 -11.64
CA TRP A 32 5.24 -1.26 -10.91
C TRP A 32 4.40 -2.47 -10.47
N ASP A 33 4.32 -3.49 -11.32
CA ASP A 33 3.64 -4.75 -10.99
C ASP A 33 4.37 -5.48 -9.84
N GLU A 34 5.71 -5.51 -9.87
CA GLU A 34 6.52 -6.05 -8.77
C GLU A 34 6.26 -5.30 -7.46
N LEU A 35 6.31 -3.96 -7.50
CA LEU A 35 6.02 -3.09 -6.37
C LEU A 35 4.62 -3.36 -5.80
N SER A 36 3.61 -3.40 -6.67
CA SER A 36 2.22 -3.63 -6.27
C SER A 36 2.00 -5.03 -5.68
N SER A 37 2.66 -6.04 -6.26
CA SER A 37 2.65 -7.41 -5.75
C SER A 37 3.31 -7.52 -4.37
N GLU A 38 4.46 -6.87 -4.17
CA GLU A 38 5.15 -6.83 -2.87
C GLU A 38 4.27 -6.20 -1.79
N ALA A 39 3.62 -5.07 -2.08
CA ALA A 39 2.65 -4.45 -1.19
C ALA A 39 1.47 -5.40 -0.86
N GLY A 40 0.95 -6.11 -1.86
CA GLY A 40 -0.10 -7.11 -1.68
C GLY A 40 0.30 -8.26 -0.75
N MET A 41 1.52 -8.78 -0.90
CA MET A 41 2.05 -9.84 -0.05
C MET A 41 2.19 -9.40 1.41
N ILE A 42 2.68 -8.19 1.67
CA ILE A 42 2.79 -7.65 3.03
C ILE A 42 1.41 -7.57 3.68
N LYS A 43 0.38 -7.11 2.93
CA LYS A 43 -1.00 -7.06 3.45
C LYS A 43 -1.50 -8.44 3.87
N GLN A 44 -1.32 -9.46 3.04
CA GLN A 44 -1.84 -10.81 3.29
C GLN A 44 -1.13 -11.54 4.44
N LYS A 45 0.13 -11.22 4.72
CA LYS A 45 0.98 -12.01 5.62
C LYS A 45 0.59 -11.92 7.10
N HIS A 46 0.06 -10.78 7.55
CA HIS A 46 -0.15 -10.49 8.99
C HIS A 46 -1.59 -10.67 9.45
N GLY A 47 -2.39 -11.41 8.66
CA GLY A 47 -3.78 -11.71 8.95
C GLY A 47 -4.74 -10.53 8.72
N THR A 48 -6.02 -10.77 9.04
CA THR A 48 -7.11 -9.82 8.90
C THR A 48 -7.71 -9.47 10.25
N TRP A 49 -8.43 -8.34 10.29
CA TRP A 49 -9.27 -7.94 11.42
C TRP A 49 -10.63 -7.46 10.92
N MET A 50 -11.65 -7.57 11.77
CA MET A 50 -12.97 -7.03 11.48
C MET A 50 -12.97 -5.53 11.74
N ILE A 51 -13.16 -4.74 10.68
CA ILE A 51 -13.35 -3.30 10.78
C ILE A 51 -14.82 -2.94 10.63
N ARG A 52 -15.19 -1.80 11.21
CA ARG A 52 -16.51 -1.21 11.04
C ARG A 52 -16.44 -0.13 9.98
N LYS A 53 -17.15 -0.33 8.87
CA LYS A 53 -17.16 0.59 7.73
C LYS A 53 -18.48 1.33 7.66
N TRP A 54 -18.41 2.63 7.37
CA TRP A 54 -19.58 3.50 7.27
C TRP A 54 -19.80 3.89 5.80
N GLU A 55 -20.49 3.02 5.06
CA GLU A 55 -20.88 3.27 3.65
C GLU A 55 -22.37 3.69 3.51
N GLY A 56 -23.06 3.94 4.62
CA GLY A 56 -24.48 4.27 4.64
C GLY A 56 -24.99 4.64 6.05
N PRO A 57 -26.32 4.70 6.26
CA PRO A 57 -26.91 5.09 7.56
C PRO A 57 -26.62 4.10 8.69
N THR A 58 -26.25 2.86 8.34
CA THR A 58 -25.88 1.80 9.27
C THR A 58 -24.51 1.25 8.89
N PRO A 59 -23.61 1.01 9.85
CA PRO A 59 -22.28 0.50 9.57
C PRO A 59 -22.30 -0.98 9.24
N THR A 60 -21.47 -1.39 8.30
CA THR A 60 -21.18 -2.78 7.96
C THR A 60 -19.89 -3.23 8.63
N MET A 61 -19.74 -4.55 8.82
CA MET A 61 -18.49 -5.15 9.26
C MET A 61 -17.79 -5.78 8.06
N GLU A 62 -16.50 -5.51 7.87
CA GLU A 62 -15.70 -6.03 6.76
C GLU A 62 -14.37 -6.57 7.31
N GLU A 63 -13.85 -7.64 6.69
CA GLU A 63 -12.49 -8.10 6.98
C GLU A 63 -11.47 -7.26 6.21
N GLU A 64 -10.49 -6.70 6.92
CA GLU A 64 -9.39 -5.97 6.30
C GLU A 64 -8.05 -6.58 6.73
N PRO A 65 -7.04 -6.65 5.86
CA PRO A 65 -5.69 -7.03 6.28
C PRO A 65 -5.14 -6.03 7.30
N VAL A 66 -4.54 -6.49 8.40
CA VAL A 66 -4.16 -5.54 9.45
C VAL A 66 -3.01 -4.62 9.04
N ALA A 67 -2.19 -5.06 8.09
CA ALA A 67 -1.16 -4.24 7.48
C ALA A 67 -1.71 -3.24 6.43
N ALA A 68 -2.99 -3.34 6.03
CA ALA A 68 -3.55 -2.51 4.97
C ALA A 68 -3.43 -1.01 5.22
N PRO A 69 -3.74 -0.45 6.42
CA PRO A 69 -3.67 1.00 6.62
C PRO A 69 -2.29 1.60 6.34
N ILE A 70 -1.23 0.97 6.86
CA ILE A 70 0.14 1.49 6.69
C ILE A 70 0.69 1.23 5.29
N VAL A 71 0.39 0.07 4.70
CA VAL A 71 0.86 -0.26 3.34
C VAL A 71 0.13 0.59 2.31
N ASN A 72 -1.19 0.84 2.48
CA ASN A 72 -1.96 1.73 1.62
C ASN A 72 -1.38 3.15 1.65
N TRP A 73 -1.05 3.67 2.83
CA TRP A 73 -0.43 4.98 2.95
C TRP A 73 0.87 5.08 2.13
N PHE A 74 1.75 4.07 2.21
CA PHE A 74 2.96 4.05 1.39
C PHE A 74 2.66 3.94 -0.11
N MET A 75 1.66 3.14 -0.51
CA MET A 75 1.24 3.05 -1.90
C MET A 75 0.74 4.38 -2.43
N ASP A 76 -0.11 5.09 -1.68
CA ASP A 76 -0.64 6.40 -2.07
C ASP A 76 0.49 7.42 -2.28
N GLU A 77 1.49 7.43 -1.40
CA GLU A 77 2.69 8.27 -1.53
C GLU A 77 3.52 7.92 -2.77
N LEU A 78 3.68 6.63 -3.08
CA LEU A 78 4.39 6.17 -4.29
C LEU A 78 3.61 6.54 -5.56
N GLU A 79 2.28 6.42 -5.56
CA GLU A 79 1.44 6.85 -6.68
C GLU A 79 1.51 8.37 -6.90
N ALA A 80 1.53 9.16 -5.82
CA ALA A 80 1.70 10.60 -5.92
C ALA A 80 3.06 10.97 -6.54
N ARG A 81 4.13 10.27 -6.16
CA ARG A 81 5.48 10.45 -6.72
C ARG A 81 5.56 10.02 -8.19
N GLU A 82 4.96 8.89 -8.54
CA GLU A 82 4.86 8.41 -9.92
C GLU A 82 4.17 9.45 -10.80
N ARG A 83 3.02 9.97 -10.35
CA ARG A 83 2.27 10.99 -11.08
C ARG A 83 3.08 12.29 -11.25
N ALA A 84 3.87 12.67 -10.25
CA ALA A 84 4.73 13.84 -10.34
C ALA A 84 5.88 13.65 -11.35
N ALA A 85 6.42 12.43 -11.46
CA ALA A 85 7.51 12.09 -12.37
C ALA A 85 7.03 11.91 -13.82
N TYR A 86 5.98 11.10 -14.04
CA TYR A 86 5.56 10.65 -15.38
C TYR A 86 4.24 11.29 -15.87
N GLY A 87 3.44 11.87 -14.97
CA GLY A 87 2.11 12.42 -15.29
C GLY A 87 2.12 13.64 -16.23
N LYS A 88 3.27 14.28 -16.44
CA LYS A 88 3.43 15.36 -17.43
C LYS A 88 3.72 14.82 -18.84
N GLU A 89 4.31 13.64 -18.97
CA GLU A 89 4.65 13.05 -20.28
C GLU A 89 3.39 12.58 -21.02
N LYS A 90 2.39 12.06 -20.31
CA LYS A 90 1.10 11.63 -20.89
C LYS A 90 0.17 12.78 -21.35
N ARG A 91 0.49 14.04 -21.03
CA ARG A 91 -0.36 15.21 -21.37
C ARG A 91 0.04 15.91 -22.67
N ASN A 92 1.20 15.55 -23.22
CA ASN A 92 1.76 16.12 -24.46
C ASN A 92 1.91 15.07 -25.58
N ALA A 93 1.33 13.87 -25.41
CA ALA A 93 1.29 12.79 -26.39
C ALA A 93 -0.10 12.70 -27.02
#